data_AF-A0A328R884-F1
#
_entry.id   AF-A0A328R884-F1
#
_cell.length_a   1.000
_cell.length_b   1.000
_cell.length_c   1.000
_cell.angle_alpha   90.00
_cell.angle_beta   90.00
_cell.angle_gamma   90.00
#
_symmetry.space_group_name_H-M   'P 1'
#
loop_
_entity.id
_entity.type
_entity.pdbx_description
1 polymer ?
#
loop_
_entity_poly.entity_id
_entity_poly.type
_entity_poly.pdbx_seq_one_letter_code
_entity_poly.pdbx_strand_id
1 'polypeptide(L)'
;MVYFALYKILDTAFQGLYLALFIRVMLSWFPHDRSHPIMHFLYSITDPILRPFQDLIPSWKIGLDLSPIFAFFALGIIRNLVFTLLF
;
A
#
# COMPACT_ATOMS: atom_id res chain seq x y z
N MET A 1 -14.43 25.01 6.62
CA MET A 1 -15.02 23.71 7.04
C MET A 1 -14.79 22.61 6.00
N VAL A 2 -15.17 22.81 4.72
CA VAL A 2 -15.01 21.80 3.65
C VAL A 2 -13.56 21.36 3.43
N TYR A 3 -12.62 22.30 3.33
CA TYR A 3 -11.19 22.00 3.14
C TYR A 3 -10.59 21.14 4.27
N PHE A 4 -10.95 21.44 5.52
CA PHE A 4 -10.52 20.65 6.68
C PHE A 4 -11.08 19.22 6.64
N ALA A 5 -12.36 19.07 6.28
CA ALA A 5 -12.98 17.77 6.13
C ALA A 5 -12.30 16.95 5.02
N LEU A 6 -12.04 17.57 3.86
CA LEU A 6 -11.33 16.93 2.75
C LEU A 6 -9.91 16.48 3.14
N TYR A 7 -9.15 17.35 3.82
CA TYR A 7 -7.83 17.02 4.36
C TYR A 7 -7.89 15.77 5.25
N LYS A 8 -8.84 15.74 6.20
CA LYS A 8 -8.99 14.62 7.14
C LYS A 8 -9.37 13.31 6.46
N ILE A 9 -10.26 13.36 5.47
CA ILE A 9 -10.67 12.17 4.70
C ILE A 9 -9.48 11.61 3.93
N LEU A 10 -8.73 12.46 3.21
CA LEU A 10 -7.56 12.03 2.46
C LEU A 10 -6.49 11.47 3.40
N ASP A 11 -6.22 12.15 4.52
CA ASP A 11 -5.20 11.73 5.47
C ASP A 11 -5.52 10.35 6.06
N THR A 12 -6.79 10.16 6.44
CA THR A 12 -7.29 8.87 6.94
C THR A 12 -7.21 7.78 5.87
N ALA A 13 -7.55 8.10 4.62
CA ALA A 13 -7.46 7.15 3.51
C ALA A 13 -6.00 6.70 3.26
N PHE A 14 -5.05 7.64 3.24
CA PHE A 14 -3.63 7.29 3.11
C PHE A 14 -3.15 6.45 4.30
N GLN A 15 -3.51 6.79 5.54
CA GLN A 15 -3.17 5.98 6.71
C GLN A 15 -3.74 4.56 6.61
N GLY A 16 -4.97 4.42 6.12
CA GLY A 16 -5.58 3.11 5.83
C GLY A 16 -4.79 2.32 4.79
N LEU A 17 -4.32 2.96 3.71
CA LEU A 17 -3.47 2.31 2.69
C LEU A 17 -2.10 1.90 3.26
N TYR A 18 -1.49 2.74 4.10
CA TYR A 18 -0.26 2.39 4.82
C TYR A 18 -0.45 1.14 5.68
N LEU A 19 -1.53 1.10 6.47
CA LEU A 19 -1.85 -0.05 7.31
C LEU A 19 -2.13 -1.30 6.47
N ALA A 20 -2.88 -1.17 5.37
CA ALA A 20 -3.16 -2.27 4.46
C ALA A 20 -1.87 -2.84 3.84
N LEU A 21 -0.97 -1.99 3.36
CA LEU A 21 0.34 -2.42 2.87
C LEU A 21 1.15 -3.11 3.97
N PHE A 22 1.14 -2.57 5.18
CA PHE A 22 1.83 -3.19 6.31
C PHE A 22 1.30 -4.59 6.62
N ILE A 23 -0.01 -4.74 6.73
CA ILE A 23 -0.66 -6.04 6.94
C ILE A 23 -0.31 -6.99 5.80
N ARG A 24 -0.36 -6.52 4.56
CA ARG A 24 -0.03 -7.33 3.37
C ARG A 24 1.41 -7.88 3.44
N VAL A 25 2.35 -7.07 3.87
CA VAL A 25 3.77 -7.45 3.98
C VAL A 25 3.98 -8.43 5.13
N MET A 26 3.32 -8.21 6.27
CA MET A 26 3.34 -9.16 7.38
C MET A 26 2.76 -10.50 6.95
N LEU A 27 1.62 -10.49 6.25
CA LEU A 27 0.97 -11.71 5.78
C LEU A 27 1.82 -12.46 4.76
N SER A 28 2.58 -11.80 3.89
CA SER A 28 3.40 -12.51 2.89
C SER A 28 4.51 -13.38 3.50
N TRP A 29 4.86 -13.16 4.78
CA TRP A 29 5.82 -13.99 5.51
C TRP A 29 5.21 -15.27 6.10
N PHE A 30 3.88 -15.35 6.17
CA PHE A 30 3.17 -16.51 6.70
C PHE A 30 2.33 -17.17 5.60
N PRO A 31 2.19 -18.51 5.60
CA PRO A 31 1.20 -19.15 4.74
C PRO A 31 -0.20 -18.64 5.08
N HIS A 32 -0.95 -18.20 4.08
CA HIS A 32 -2.32 -17.72 4.26
C HIS A 32 -3.21 -18.08 3.06
N ASP A 33 -4.51 -18.23 3.31
CA ASP A 33 -5.49 -18.50 2.26
C ASP A 33 -5.89 -17.21 1.53
N ARG A 34 -5.58 -17.14 0.23
CA ARG A 34 -5.89 -15.98 -0.63
C ARG A 34 -7.35 -15.92 -1.04
N SER A 35 -8.10 -17.01 -0.92
CA SER A 35 -9.52 -17.07 -1.29
C SER A 35 -10.44 -16.39 -0.27
N HIS A 36 -9.94 -16.16 0.96
CA HIS A 36 -10.71 -15.52 2.00
C HIS A 36 -11.13 -14.08 1.59
N PRO A 37 -12.39 -13.65 1.76
CA PRO A 37 -12.88 -12.36 1.27
C PRO A 37 -12.07 -11.14 1.76
N ILE A 38 -11.62 -11.16 3.01
CA ILE A 38 -10.76 -10.10 3.58
C ILE A 38 -9.40 -10.05 2.88
N MET A 39 -8.84 -11.21 2.54
CA MET A 39 -7.59 -11.27 1.79
C MET A 39 -7.83 -10.74 0.38
N HIS A 40 -8.86 -11.21 -0.33
CA HIS A 40 -9.19 -10.69 -1.65
C HIS A 40 -9.34 -9.15 -1.66
N PHE A 41 -10.03 -8.59 -0.66
CA PHE A 41 -10.13 -7.15 -0.48
C PHE A 41 -8.75 -6.49 -0.28
N LEU A 42 -7.94 -7.01 0.64
CA LEU A 42 -6.58 -6.53 0.89
C LEU A 42 -5.72 -6.54 -0.39
N TYR A 43 -5.77 -7.63 -1.15
CA TYR A 43 -5.12 -7.76 -2.46
C TYR A 43 -5.63 -6.71 -3.44
N SER A 44 -6.94 -6.51 -3.56
CA SER A 44 -7.51 -5.53 -4.50
C SER A 44 -7.03 -4.09 -4.25
N ILE A 45 -6.83 -3.69 -2.99
CA ILE A 45 -6.41 -2.32 -2.63
C ILE A 45 -4.88 -2.16 -2.64
N THR A 46 -4.13 -3.22 -2.33
CA THR A 46 -2.66 -3.15 -2.23
C THR A 46 -1.93 -3.52 -3.52
N ASP A 47 -2.51 -4.39 -4.36
CA ASP A 47 -1.89 -4.86 -5.61
C ASP A 47 -1.54 -3.72 -6.59
N PRO A 48 -2.38 -2.70 -6.82
CA PRO A 48 -2.04 -1.58 -7.70
C PRO A 48 -0.78 -0.81 -7.27
N ILE A 49 -0.47 -0.84 -5.97
CA ILE A 49 0.71 -0.19 -5.40
C ILE A 49 1.88 -1.16 -5.39
N LEU A 50 1.66 -2.42 -4.99
CA LEU A 50 2.73 -3.39 -4.72
C LEU A 50 3.21 -4.13 -5.99
N ARG A 51 2.30 -4.53 -6.89
CA ARG A 51 2.64 -5.33 -8.08
C ARG A 51 3.66 -4.68 -9.01
N PRO A 52 3.59 -3.37 -9.33
CA PRO A 52 4.58 -2.75 -10.20
C PRO A 52 6.03 -2.93 -9.70
N PHE A 53 6.22 -2.95 -8.38
CA PHE A 53 7.53 -3.17 -7.77
C PHE A 53 7.92 -4.66 -7.74
N GLN A 54 6.95 -5.56 -7.54
CA GLN A 54 7.17 -7.02 -7.59
C GLN A 54 7.50 -7.51 -9.00
N ASP A 55 6.91 -6.90 -10.02
CA ASP A 55 7.18 -7.20 -11.42
C ASP A 55 8.56 -6.69 -11.85
N LEU A 56 8.97 -5.52 -11.35
CA LEU A 56 10.29 -4.92 -11.62
C LEU A 56 11.41 -5.66 -10.90
N ILE A 57 11.17 -6.06 -9.64
CA ILE A 57 12.12 -6.78 -8.81
C ILE A 57 11.54 -8.16 -8.54
N PRO A 58 11.82 -9.16 -9.38
CA PRO A 58 11.36 -10.53 -9.18
C PRO A 58 11.89 -11.06 -7.84
N SER A 59 11.09 -10.92 -6.80
CA SER A 59 11.42 -11.19 -5.40
C SER A 59 11.76 -12.67 -5.14
N TRP A 60 11.34 -13.56 -6.03
CA TRP A 60 11.73 -14.97 -6.05
C TRP A 60 13.21 -15.21 -6.37
N LYS A 61 13.94 -14.24 -6.95
CA LYS A 61 15.37 -14.37 -7.27
C LYS A 61 16.31 -13.93 -6.14
N ILE A 62 15.83 -13.11 -5.19
CA ILE A 62 16.66 -12.46 -4.16
C ILE A 62 16.43 -13.10 -2.77
N GLY A 63 15.38 -13.93 -2.61
CA GLY A 63 15.07 -14.61 -1.35
C GLY A 63 14.46 -13.69 -0.27
N LEU A 64 14.37 -12.38 -0.54
CA LEU A 64 13.72 -11.39 0.31
C LEU A 64 12.92 -10.42 -0.57
N ASP A 65 11.62 -10.30 -0.29
CA ASP A 65 10.75 -9.39 -1.02
C ASP A 65 10.98 -7.95 -0.54
N LEU A 66 11.82 -7.21 -1.25
CA LEU A 66 12.11 -5.79 -1.02
C LEU A 66 11.09 -4.84 -1.65
N SER A 67 10.16 -5.36 -2.48
CA SER A 67 9.08 -4.56 -3.08
C SER A 67 8.25 -3.74 -2.07
N PRO A 68 8.03 -4.17 -0.81
CA PRO A 68 7.31 -3.39 0.18
C PRO A 68 7.94 -2.02 0.46
N ILE A 69 9.28 -1.96 0.50
CA ILE A 69 10.00 -0.72 0.83
C ILE A 69 9.70 0.34 -0.23
N PHE A 70 9.79 -0.05 -1.50
CA PHE A 70 9.48 0.83 -2.62
C PHE A 70 8.01 1.22 -2.66
N ALA A 71 7.09 0.31 -2.33
CA ALA A 71 5.67 0.61 -2.25
C ALA A 71 5.36 1.63 -1.14
N PHE A 72 5.93 1.48 0.05
CA PHE A 72 5.78 2.45 1.14
C PHE A 72 6.34 3.82 0.79
N PHE A 73 7.51 3.84 0.14
CA PHE A 73 8.15 5.07 -0.29
C PHE A 73 7.34 5.79 -1.38
N ALA A 74 6.88 5.06 -2.39
CA ALA A 74 6.04 5.59 -3.46
C ALA A 74 4.72 6.14 -2.92
N LEU A 75 4.07 5.42 -2.00
CA LEU A 75 2.84 5.91 -1.35
C LEU A 75 3.09 7.21 -0.58
N GLY A 76 4.27 7.36 0.05
CA GLY A 76 4.66 8.58 0.76
C GLY A 76 4.89 9.77 -0.16
N ILE A 77 5.55 9.54 -1.29
CA ILE A 77 5.70 10.56 -2.32
C ILE A 77 4.33 11.01 -2.84
N ILE A 78 3.46 10.05 -3.18
CA ILE A 78 2.11 10.34 -3.68
C ILE A 78 1.31 11.12 -2.63
N ARG A 79 1.34 10.70 -1.36
CA ARG A 79 0.71 11.44 -0.27
C ARG A 79 1.22 12.87 -0.21
N ASN A 80 2.53 13.07 -0.13
CA ASN A 80 3.10 14.41 -0.03
C ASN A 80 2.73 15.29 -1.24
N LEU A 81 2.82 14.76 -2.46
CA LEU A 81 2.41 15.49 -3.67
C LEU A 81 0.93 15.87 -3.64
N VAL A 82 0.04 14.94 -3.30
CA VAL A 82 -1.40 15.22 -3.20
C VAL A 82 -1.67 16.30 -2.17
N PHE A 83 -1.02 16.23 -1.01
CA PHE A 83 -1.24 17.22 0.05
C PHE A 83 -0.66 18.59 -0.29
N THR A 84 0.52 18.67 -0.90
CA THR A 84 1.14 19.92 -1.33
C THR A 84 0.39 20.59 -2.49
N LEU A 85 -0.23 19.82 -3.38
CA LEU A 85 -0.96 20.36 -4.52
C LEU A 85 -2.39 20.80 -4.17
N LEU A 86 -3.03 20.11 -3.24
CA LEU A 86 -4.42 20.37 -2.86
C LEU A 86 -4.57 21.29 -1.64
N PHE A 87 -3.54 21.37 -0.78
CA PHE A 87 -3.62 22.11 0.49
C PHE A 87 -2.44 23.05 0.76
#